data_AF-A0A067BZ15-F1
#
_entry.id   AF-A0A067BZ15-F1
#
_cell.length_a   1.000
_cell.length_b   1.000
_cell.length_c   1.000
_cell.angle_alpha   90.00
_cell.angle_beta   90.00
_cell.angle_gamma   90.00
#
_symmetry.space_group_name_H-M   'P 1'
#
loop_
_entity.id
_entity.type
_entity.pdbx_description
1 polymer ?
#
loop_
_entity_poly.entity_id
_entity_poly.type
_entity_poly.pdbx_seq_one_letter_code
_entity_poly.pdbx_strand_id
1 'polypeptide(L)'
;MGALRLVLGLVVAVALAADLPRCQSDQFYGNYFASIQSHPSLLPCMRAANMTDRIFLQMTLLAPTRAQVAAFFASADCEKVFNEVTRVYREVFPASCAFNADGLDIKALGALTFDQLKRAMLNATIAL
;
A
#
# COMPACT_ATOMS: atom_id res chain seq x y z
N MET A 1 -34.29 -12.21 -52.67
CA MET A 1 -32.83 -12.51 -52.65
C MET A 1 -32.19 -11.35 -51.90
N GLY A 2 -31.99 -11.49 -50.58
CA GLY A 2 -30.67 -11.74 -49.97
C GLY A 2 -29.88 -10.42 -49.90
N ALA A 3 -29.43 -9.87 -48.79
CA ALA A 3 -29.08 -10.42 -47.50
C ALA A 3 -29.15 -9.28 -46.46
N LEU A 4 -29.78 -9.52 -45.31
CA LEU A 4 -29.60 -8.66 -44.15
C LEU A 4 -29.85 -9.46 -42.88
N ARG A 5 -28.96 -10.41 -42.60
CA ARG A 5 -28.94 -11.10 -41.33
C ARG A 5 -27.51 -11.37 -40.90
N LEU A 6 -27.19 -10.72 -39.79
CA LEU A 6 -26.58 -11.31 -38.59
C LEU A 6 -25.11 -10.98 -38.31
N VAL A 7 -25.01 -10.28 -37.16
CA VAL A 7 -23.96 -10.32 -36.14
C VAL A 7 -22.81 -9.34 -36.31
N LEU A 8 -23.10 -8.11 -35.87
CA LEU A 8 -22.16 -7.31 -35.07
C LEU A 8 -21.60 -8.21 -33.94
N GLY A 9 -20.42 -8.76 -34.15
CA GLY A 9 -19.63 -9.41 -33.11
C GLY A 9 -18.94 -8.34 -32.26
N LEU A 10 -19.70 -7.60 -31.45
CA LEU A 10 -19.14 -6.77 -30.39
C LEU A 10 -18.77 -7.70 -29.23
N VAL A 11 -17.59 -8.32 -29.31
CA VAL A 11 -17.00 -9.03 -28.17
C VAL A 11 -16.47 -7.97 -27.22
N VAL A 12 -17.35 -7.38 -26.42
CA VAL A 12 -16.94 -6.69 -25.20
C VAL A 12 -16.50 -7.79 -24.26
N ALA A 13 -15.19 -8.01 -24.16
CA ALA A 13 -14.60 -8.76 -23.07
C ALA A 13 -14.91 -8.00 -21.78
N VAL A 14 -16.01 -8.35 -21.12
CA VAL A 14 -16.23 -7.99 -19.73
C VAL A 14 -15.18 -8.79 -18.96
N ALA A 15 -14.05 -8.15 -18.68
CA ALA A 15 -13.11 -8.67 -17.69
C ALA A 15 -13.90 -8.73 -16.37
N LEU A 16 -14.34 -9.94 -16.00
CA LEU A 16 -14.80 -10.21 -14.66
C LEU A 16 -13.64 -9.83 -13.74
N ALA A 17 -13.80 -8.74 -12.98
CA ALA A 17 -12.92 -8.43 -11.87
C ALA A 17 -13.06 -9.60 -10.90
N ALA A 18 -12.20 -10.60 -11.03
CA ALA A 18 -12.12 -11.69 -10.07
C ALA A 18 -11.78 -11.05 -8.72
N ASP A 19 -12.61 -11.30 -7.71
CA ASP A 19 -12.34 -10.83 -6.35
C ASP A 19 -10.94 -11.27 -5.93
N LEU A 20 -10.06 -10.30 -5.68
CA LEU A 20 -8.69 -10.58 -5.26
C LEU A 20 -8.70 -11.30 -3.90
N PRO A 21 -7.95 -12.39 -3.72
CA PRO A 21 -7.82 -13.03 -2.41
C PRO A 21 -7.21 -12.04 -1.40
N ARG A 22 -7.57 -12.15 -0.11
CA ARG A 22 -6.97 -11.30 0.93
C ARG A 22 -5.49 -11.60 1.08
N CYS A 23 -4.65 -10.56 1.23
CA CYS A 23 -3.20 -10.73 1.33
C CYS A 23 -2.74 -11.58 2.53
N GLN A 24 -3.49 -11.61 3.63
CA GLN A 24 -3.14 -12.35 4.84
C GLN A 24 -3.50 -13.85 4.79
N SER A 25 -3.88 -14.36 3.61
CA SER A 25 -4.33 -15.75 3.44
C SER A 25 -3.20 -16.77 3.32
N ASP A 26 -1.96 -16.33 3.07
CA ASP A 26 -0.81 -17.22 2.95
C ASP A 26 0.00 -17.32 4.26
N GLN A 27 0.64 -18.49 4.46
CA GLN A 27 1.45 -18.77 5.65
C GLN A 27 2.77 -17.98 5.72
N PHE A 28 3.15 -17.29 4.65
CA PHE A 28 4.41 -16.56 4.52
C PHE A 28 4.23 -15.05 4.66
N TYR A 29 3.02 -14.55 4.89
CA TYR A 29 2.68 -13.14 4.86
C TYR A 29 3.58 -12.30 5.76
N GLY A 30 3.89 -12.79 6.96
CA GLY A 30 4.81 -12.12 7.89
C GLY A 30 6.25 -12.03 7.37
N ASN A 31 6.70 -13.01 6.58
CA ASN A 31 8.07 -13.08 6.05
C ASN A 31 8.32 -12.07 4.94
N TYR A 32 7.29 -11.63 4.21
CA TYR A 32 7.45 -10.64 3.14
C TYR A 32 8.01 -9.30 3.66
N PHE A 33 7.76 -8.99 4.93
CA PHE A 33 8.20 -7.74 5.56
C PHE A 33 9.53 -7.86 6.32
N ALA A 34 10.20 -9.01 6.25
CA ALA A 34 11.45 -9.24 6.99
C ALA A 34 12.53 -8.19 6.66
N SER A 35 12.65 -7.81 5.38
CA SER A 35 13.63 -6.83 4.92
C SER A 35 13.39 -5.44 5.52
N ILE A 36 12.13 -5.03 5.67
CA ILE A 36 11.74 -3.77 6.32
C ILE A 36 12.15 -3.79 7.80
N GLN A 37 11.86 -4.89 8.50
CA GLN A 37 12.19 -5.06 9.93
C GLN A 37 13.70 -4.99 10.19
N SER A 38 14.51 -5.49 9.26
CA SER A 38 15.97 -5.43 9.31
C SER A 38 16.58 -4.17 8.68
N HIS A 39 15.77 -3.28 8.09
CA HIS A 39 16.29 -2.15 7.32
C HIS A 39 17.03 -1.15 8.24
N PRO A 40 18.27 -0.73 7.93
CA PRO A 40 19.07 0.12 8.81
C PRO A 40 18.44 1.48 9.09
N SER A 41 17.64 2.00 8.17
CA SER A 41 16.89 3.26 8.33
C SER A 41 15.59 3.13 9.15
N LEU A 42 15.18 1.94 9.59
CA LEU A 42 13.93 1.77 10.34
C LEU A 42 13.95 2.54 11.67
N LEU A 43 14.95 2.27 12.53
CA LEU A 43 15.05 2.95 13.82
C LEU A 43 15.32 4.47 13.70
N PRO A 44 16.18 4.94 12.77
CA PRO A 44 16.29 6.37 12.47
C PRO A 44 14.98 7.00 12.02
N CYS A 45 14.21 6.34 11.13
CA CYS A 45 12.90 6.84 10.71
C CYS A 45 11.92 6.96 11.89
N MET A 46 11.78 5.91 12.69
CA MET A 46 10.91 5.92 13.87
C MET A 46 11.23 7.06 14.83
N ARG A 47 12.54 7.34 15.04
CA ARG A 47 13.00 8.47 15.85
C ARG A 47 12.66 9.81 15.21
N ALA A 48 12.92 9.97 13.91
CA ALA A 48 12.64 11.21 13.19
C ALA A 48 11.14 11.56 13.17
N ALA A 49 10.28 10.54 13.02
CA ALA A 49 8.82 10.71 13.01
C ALA A 49 8.19 10.80 14.41
N ASN A 50 8.99 10.64 15.48
CA ASN A 50 8.50 10.47 16.85
C ASN A 50 7.43 9.34 16.95
N MET A 51 7.71 8.22 16.30
CA MET A 51 6.91 6.99 16.23
C MET A 51 7.72 5.83 16.80
N THR A 52 8.22 5.97 18.03
CA THR A 52 9.19 5.04 18.62
C THR A 52 8.55 3.84 19.33
N ASP A 53 7.25 3.91 19.63
CA ASP A 53 6.54 2.84 20.34
C ASP A 53 5.81 1.91 19.37
N ARG A 54 6.00 0.59 19.52
CA ARG A 54 5.23 -0.43 18.79
C ARG A 54 3.75 -0.41 19.18
N ILE A 55 3.41 0.13 20.35
CA ILE A 55 2.02 0.35 20.79
C ILE A 55 1.26 1.20 19.78
N PHE A 56 1.92 2.18 19.14
CA PHE A 56 1.31 3.00 18.09
C PHE A 56 0.88 2.16 16.87
N LEU A 57 1.61 1.10 16.54
CA LEU A 57 1.26 0.16 15.46
C LEU A 57 0.21 -0.88 15.88
N GLN A 58 0.10 -1.15 17.18
CA GLN A 58 -0.87 -2.11 17.76
C GLN A 58 -2.21 -1.45 18.13
N MET A 59 -2.22 -0.14 18.33
CA MET A 59 -3.42 0.63 18.61
C MET A 59 -3.96 1.24 17.32
N THR A 60 -4.98 0.60 16.74
CA THR A 60 -5.82 1.17 15.67
C THR A 60 -6.44 2.53 16.03
N LEU A 61 -6.34 2.96 17.29
CA LEU A 61 -6.94 4.15 17.88
C LEU A 61 -6.03 5.39 17.89
N LEU A 62 -4.73 5.27 17.60
CA LEU A 62 -3.81 6.42 17.59
C LEU A 62 -3.29 6.64 16.18
N ALA A 63 -4.07 7.33 15.35
CA ALA A 63 -3.57 7.81 14.07
C ALA A 63 -2.40 8.80 14.29
N PRO A 64 -1.43 8.89 13.36
CA PRO A 64 -0.37 9.90 13.45
C PRO A 64 -0.94 11.32 13.52
N THR A 65 -0.41 12.16 14.41
CA THR A 65 -0.70 13.60 14.36
C THR A 65 -0.12 14.23 13.09
N ARG A 66 -0.69 15.37 12.64
CA ARG A 66 -0.15 16.12 11.49
C ARG A 66 1.35 16.43 11.64
N ALA A 67 1.81 16.73 12.86
CA ALA A 67 3.22 16.99 13.14
C ALA A 67 4.09 15.75 12.94
N GLN A 68 3.64 14.58 13.40
CA GLN A 68 4.35 13.30 13.16
C GLN A 68 4.34 12.91 11.68
N VAL A 69 3.24 13.13 10.96
CA VAL A 69 3.18 12.96 9.49
C VAL A 69 4.18 13.88 8.81
N ALA A 70 4.21 15.17 9.15
CA ALA A 70 5.15 16.12 8.58
C ALA A 70 6.61 15.72 8.87
N ALA A 71 6.91 15.26 10.10
CA ALA A 71 8.23 14.80 10.49
C ALA A 71 8.67 13.53 9.75
N PHE A 72 7.75 12.57 9.56
CA PHE A 72 7.99 11.38 8.73
C PHE A 72 8.38 11.76 7.30
N PHE A 73 7.62 12.65 6.66
CA PHE A 73 7.88 13.08 5.29
C PHE A 73 9.02 14.10 5.12
N ALA A 74 9.65 14.53 6.22
CA ALA A 74 10.87 15.33 6.22
C ALA A 74 12.14 14.49 6.41
N SER A 75 12.01 13.18 6.68
CA SER A 75 13.12 12.29 6.98
C SER A 75 13.54 11.45 5.77
N ALA A 76 14.80 11.58 5.35
CA ALA A 76 15.40 10.73 4.31
C ALA A 76 15.45 9.25 4.72
N ASP A 77 15.52 8.95 6.02
CA ASP A 77 15.45 7.56 6.50
C ASP A 77 14.04 6.99 6.37
N CYS A 78 13.00 7.81 6.56
CA CYS A 78 11.63 7.38 6.33
C CYS A 78 11.32 7.16 4.84
N GLU A 79 11.91 7.96 3.96
CA GLU A 79 11.83 7.72 2.52
C GLU A 79 12.47 6.38 2.13
N LYS A 80 13.64 6.04 2.68
CA LYS A 80 14.27 4.72 2.45
C LYS A 80 13.40 3.56 2.93
N VAL A 81 12.81 3.67 4.12
CA VAL A 81 11.88 2.66 4.65
C VAL A 81 10.65 2.54 3.76
N PHE A 82 10.07 3.65 3.31
CA PHE A 82 8.94 3.65 2.38
C PHE A 82 9.31 2.97 1.04
N ASN A 83 10.48 3.25 0.50
CA ASN A 83 10.96 2.62 -0.73
C ASN A 83 11.09 1.10 -0.56
N GLU A 84 11.54 0.64 0.60
CA GLU A 84 11.60 -0.78 0.92
C GLU A 84 10.20 -1.41 1.05
N VAL A 85 9.24 -0.70 1.67
CA VAL A 85 7.84 -1.14 1.75
C VAL A 85 7.20 -1.29 0.38
N THR A 86 7.34 -0.28 -0.48
CA THR A 86 6.78 -0.33 -1.84
C THR A 86 7.49 -1.36 -2.72
N ARG A 87 8.80 -1.57 -2.52
CA ARG A 87 9.54 -2.68 -3.14
C ARG A 87 8.98 -4.03 -2.71
N VAL A 88 8.73 -4.25 -1.41
CA VAL A 88 8.12 -5.48 -0.91
C VAL A 88 6.77 -5.73 -1.59
N TYR A 89 5.88 -4.74 -1.63
CA TYR A 89 4.60 -4.86 -2.31
C TYR A 89 4.74 -5.21 -3.80
N ARG A 90 5.64 -4.53 -4.51
CA ARG A 90 5.83 -4.74 -5.95
C ARG A 90 6.53 -6.05 -6.29
N GLU A 91 7.56 -6.44 -5.55
CA GLU A 91 8.53 -7.47 -5.96
C GLU A 91 8.52 -8.72 -5.09
N VAL A 92 8.15 -8.62 -3.80
CA VAL A 92 8.24 -9.75 -2.86
C VAL A 92 6.90 -10.49 -2.75
N PHE A 93 5.79 -9.76 -2.76
CA PHE A 93 4.47 -10.40 -2.79
C PHE A 93 4.31 -11.25 -4.07
N PRO A 94 3.91 -12.53 -3.97
CA PRO A 94 3.93 -13.45 -5.11
C PRO A 94 2.88 -13.12 -6.17
N ALA A 95 1.72 -12.57 -5.78
CA ALA A 95 0.64 -12.20 -6.66
C ALA A 95 -0.13 -10.97 -6.14
N SER A 96 -0.97 -10.37 -6.98
CA SER A 96 -1.96 -9.37 -6.55
C SER A 96 -2.91 -9.98 -5.53
N CYS A 97 -3.25 -9.20 -4.50
CA CYS A 97 -4.16 -9.57 -3.44
C CYS A 97 -4.84 -8.31 -2.87
N ALA A 98 -6.02 -8.47 -2.29
CA ALA A 98 -6.76 -7.40 -1.64
C ALA A 98 -6.12 -7.05 -0.29
N PHE A 99 -5.65 -5.81 -0.16
CA PHE A 99 -5.11 -5.26 1.06
C PHE A 99 -6.22 -4.91 2.08
N ASN A 100 -7.37 -4.45 1.60
CA ASN A 100 -8.53 -4.07 2.41
C ASN A 100 -9.84 -4.67 1.88
N ALA A 101 -10.95 -4.41 2.56
CA ALA A 101 -12.28 -4.92 2.18
C ALA A 101 -12.81 -4.31 0.87
N ASP A 102 -12.28 -3.16 0.44
CA ASP A 102 -12.66 -2.48 -0.80
C ASP A 102 -11.94 -3.06 -2.04
N GLY A 103 -11.10 -4.07 -1.86
CA GLY A 103 -10.38 -4.73 -2.96
C GLY A 103 -9.15 -3.96 -3.45
N LEU A 104 -8.56 -3.08 -2.63
CA LEU A 104 -7.34 -2.36 -3.00
C LEU A 104 -6.19 -3.33 -3.26
N ASP A 105 -5.70 -3.37 -4.49
CA ASP A 105 -4.60 -4.26 -4.89
C ASP A 105 -3.29 -3.83 -4.24
N ILE A 106 -2.62 -4.77 -3.56
CA ILE A 106 -1.29 -4.56 -2.98
C ILE A 106 -0.25 -4.14 -4.03
N LYS A 107 -0.36 -4.60 -5.28
CA LYS A 107 0.56 -4.20 -6.36
C LYS A 107 0.40 -2.74 -6.73
N ALA A 108 -0.82 -2.21 -6.66
CA ALA A 108 -1.07 -0.79 -6.83
C ALA A 108 -0.44 0.05 -5.71
N LEU A 109 -0.42 -0.46 -4.47
CA LEU A 109 0.29 0.19 -3.36
C LEU A 109 1.80 0.25 -3.59
N GLY A 110 2.38 -0.75 -4.27
CA GLY A 110 3.80 -0.78 -4.65
C GLY A 110 4.21 0.24 -5.72
N ALA A 111 3.25 0.94 -6.34
CA ALA A 111 3.48 2.01 -7.31
C ALA A 111 3.37 3.42 -6.71
N LEU A 112 2.98 3.54 -5.44
CA LEU A 112 2.88 4.83 -4.76
C LEU A 112 4.27 5.46 -4.60
N THR A 113 4.34 6.76 -4.86
CA THR A 113 5.52 7.58 -4.55
C THR A 113 5.41 8.17 -3.15
N PHE A 114 6.56 8.50 -2.55
CA PHE A 114 6.62 9.12 -1.23
C PHE A 114 5.82 10.42 -1.17
N ASP A 115 5.89 11.22 -2.23
CA ASP A 115 5.14 12.47 -2.37
C ASP A 115 3.63 12.30 -2.55
N GLN A 116 3.18 11.24 -3.25
CA GLN A 116 1.75 10.94 -3.36
C GLN A 116 1.17 10.59 -1.98
N LEU A 117 1.87 9.75 -1.22
CA LEU A 117 1.46 9.39 0.13
C LEU A 117 1.50 10.60 1.07
N LYS A 118 2.54 11.45 0.97
CA LYS A 118 2.67 12.70 1.73
C LYS A 118 1.43 13.58 1.59
N ARG A 119 1.01 13.84 0.35
CA ARG A 119 -0.17 14.67 0.07
C ARG A 119 -1.44 14.06 0.64
N ALA A 120 -1.63 12.75 0.47
CA ALA A 120 -2.80 12.05 0.99
C ALA A 120 -2.88 12.10 2.53
N MET A 121 -1.78 11.78 3.21
CA MET A 121 -1.73 11.74 4.67
C MET A 121 -1.87 13.14 5.29
N LEU A 122 -1.19 14.15 4.74
CA LEU A 122 -1.31 15.52 5.26
C LEU A 122 -2.74 16.05 5.12
N ASN A 123 -3.42 15.76 4.00
CA ASN A 123 -4.83 16.12 3.81
C ASN A 123 -5.75 15.38 4.80
N ALA A 124 -5.52 14.09 5.03
CA ALA A 124 -6.29 13.31 6.00
C ALA A 124 -6.16 13.85 7.43
N THR A 125 -4.99 14.38 7.80
CA THR A 125 -4.76 14.98 9.12
C THR A 125 -5.26 16.42 9.28
N ILE A 126 -5.82 17.04 8.24
CA ILE A 126 -6.50 18.36 8.33
C ILE A 126 -8.00 18.18 8.64
N ALA A 127 -8.57 17.03 8.31
CA ALA A 127 -10.00 16.75 8.45
C ALA A 127 -10.39 16.16 9.83
N LEU A 128 -9.43 16.05 10.76
CA LEU A 128 -9.58 15.63 12.15
C LEU A 128 -9.24 16.80 13.07
#